data_AF-A0AB34ICN9-F1
#
_entry.id   AF-A0AB34ICN9-F1
#
_cell.length_a   1.000
_cell.length_b   1.000
_cell.length_c   1.000
_cell.angle_alpha   90.00
_cell.angle_beta   90.00
_cell.angle_gamma   90.00
#
_symmetry.space_group_name_H-M   'P 1'
#
loop_
_entity.id
_entity.type
_entity.pdbx_description
1 polymer ?
#
loop_
_entity_poly.entity_id
_entity_poly.type
_entity_poly.pdbx_seq_one_letter_code
_entity_poly.pdbx_strand_id
1 'polypeptide(L)'
;MKFLFCGGLDVPDWLLSQIAVLSKISAVRVKLCAAAVAKQAYGEAVPFEKLSKLLGDAKLDAAETKAVVAALHFIVTSAARHDVDSVVLGEELQQLGLPREHTDALTASFVDARQPMQRRFREQSLRLPQLDSLHWRLCEDTGGDGAHAIELQLALRSQHASQPRPLSLRLTPQMLTLLRAELQGARERMAALPS
;
A
#
# COMPACT_ATOMS: atom_id res chain seq x y z
N MET A 1 -0.21 6.88 -23.45
CA MET A 1 -1.54 7.27 -22.91
C MET A 1 -1.48 7.03 -21.41
N LYS A 2 -1.97 7.96 -20.59
CA LYS A 2 -1.86 7.85 -19.12
C LYS A 2 -3.00 6.98 -18.59
N PHE A 3 -2.66 5.98 -17.77
CA PHE A 3 -3.64 5.07 -17.16
C PHE A 3 -3.65 5.22 -15.64
N LEU A 4 -4.83 5.35 -15.05
CA LEU A 4 -5.04 5.51 -13.62
C LEU A 4 -4.62 4.27 -12.86
N PHE A 5 -4.83 3.06 -13.39
CA PHE A 5 -4.33 1.84 -12.74
C PHE A 5 -2.79 1.79 -12.65
N CYS A 6 -2.08 2.56 -13.48
CA CYS A 6 -0.62 2.79 -13.41
C CYS A 6 -0.24 4.08 -12.65
N GLY A 7 -1.17 4.72 -11.93
CA GLY A 7 -0.91 5.97 -11.21
C GLY A 7 -0.77 7.20 -12.12
N GLY A 8 -1.40 7.17 -13.31
CA GLY A 8 -1.31 8.25 -14.29
C GLY A 8 -0.05 8.20 -15.17
N LEU A 9 0.64 7.05 -15.19
CA LEU A 9 1.79 6.78 -16.05
C LEU A 9 1.41 5.94 -17.27
N ASP A 10 2.33 5.83 -18.22
CA ASP A 10 2.21 4.89 -19.34
C ASP A 10 2.35 3.44 -18.84
N VAL A 11 1.75 2.51 -19.60
CA VAL A 11 1.83 1.07 -19.29
C VAL A 11 3.22 0.53 -19.66
N PRO A 12 3.87 -0.26 -18.79
CA PRO A 12 5.13 -0.91 -19.13
C PRO A 12 5.02 -1.85 -20.34
N ASP A 13 6.02 -1.86 -21.21
CA ASP A 13 6.04 -2.68 -22.43
C ASP A 13 5.86 -4.17 -22.16
N TRP A 14 6.45 -4.67 -21.05
CA TRP A 14 6.30 -6.06 -20.66
C TRP A 14 4.83 -6.40 -20.38
N LEU A 15 4.04 -5.48 -19.80
CA LEU A 15 2.63 -5.72 -19.53
C LEU A 15 1.82 -5.72 -20.83
N LEU A 16 2.11 -4.80 -21.75
CA LEU A 16 1.47 -4.75 -23.07
C LEU A 16 1.63 -6.08 -23.83
N SER A 17 2.82 -6.67 -23.78
CA SER A 17 3.06 -7.99 -24.39
C SER A 17 2.14 -9.08 -23.81
N GLN A 18 1.82 -9.00 -22.51
CA GLN A 18 0.98 -9.97 -21.83
C GLN A 18 -0.51 -9.75 -22.04
N ILE A 19 -0.96 -8.53 -22.36
CA ILE A 19 -2.37 -8.28 -22.73
C ILE A 19 -2.75 -9.11 -23.98
N ALA A 20 -1.85 -9.21 -24.96
CA ALA A 20 -2.05 -10.03 -26.16
C ALA A 20 -2.06 -11.54 -25.88
N VAL A 21 -1.43 -11.99 -24.79
CA VAL A 21 -1.46 -13.39 -24.34
C VAL A 21 -2.74 -13.64 -23.55
N LEU A 22 -3.10 -12.74 -22.65
CA LEU A 22 -4.32 -12.79 -21.84
C LEU A 22 -5.59 -12.88 -22.70
N SER A 23 -5.64 -12.17 -23.83
CA SER A 23 -6.77 -12.21 -24.75
C SER A 23 -6.99 -13.58 -25.41
N LYS A 24 -5.96 -14.44 -25.48
CA LYS A 24 -6.04 -15.81 -26.02
C LYS A 24 -6.51 -16.84 -25.00
N ILE A 25 -6.46 -16.50 -23.71
CA ILE A 25 -6.93 -17.34 -22.61
C ILE A 25 -8.46 -17.18 -22.49
N SER A 26 -9.19 -18.16 -21.97
CA SER A 26 -10.63 -17.98 -21.74
C SER A 26 -10.91 -17.02 -20.56
N ALA A 27 -11.95 -16.20 -20.67
CA ALA A 27 -12.35 -15.25 -19.64
C ALA A 27 -12.58 -15.92 -18.26
N VAL A 28 -13.11 -17.16 -18.25
CA VAL A 28 -13.28 -17.95 -17.02
C VAL A 28 -11.94 -18.24 -16.33
N ARG A 29 -10.90 -18.60 -17.09
CA ARG A 29 -9.56 -18.85 -16.54
C ARG A 29 -8.92 -17.56 -16.04
N VAL A 30 -9.09 -16.46 -16.77
CA VAL A 30 -8.67 -15.13 -16.32
C VAL A 30 -9.34 -14.77 -14.98
N LYS A 31 -10.66 -14.98 -14.85
CA LYS A 31 -11.40 -14.76 -13.60
C LYS A 31 -10.81 -15.54 -12.43
N LEU A 32 -10.64 -16.86 -12.59
CA LEU A 32 -10.15 -17.76 -11.55
C LEU A 32 -8.70 -17.43 -11.16
N CYS A 33 -7.85 -17.15 -12.16
CA CYS A 33 -6.47 -16.78 -11.92
C CYS A 33 -6.37 -15.41 -11.24
N ALA A 34 -7.11 -14.40 -11.71
CA ALA A 34 -7.17 -13.07 -11.10
C ALA A 34 -7.65 -13.14 -9.64
N ALA A 35 -8.68 -13.94 -9.35
CA ALA A 35 -9.15 -14.14 -7.97
C ALA A 35 -8.09 -14.80 -7.08
N ALA A 36 -7.38 -15.81 -7.59
CA ALA A 36 -6.32 -16.49 -6.86
C ALA A 36 -5.10 -15.58 -6.62
N VAL A 37 -4.74 -14.76 -7.61
CA VAL A 37 -3.64 -13.79 -7.49
C VAL A 37 -4.02 -12.64 -6.56
N ALA A 38 -5.27 -12.18 -6.59
CA ALA A 38 -5.77 -11.17 -5.65
C ALA A 38 -5.68 -11.68 -4.21
N LYS A 39 -6.10 -12.93 -3.97
CA LYS A 39 -5.93 -13.65 -2.69
C LYS A 39 -4.49 -13.69 -2.22
N GLN A 40 -3.58 -14.00 -3.13
CA GLN A 40 -2.15 -13.99 -2.85
C GLN A 40 -1.66 -12.59 -2.44
N ALA A 41 -2.15 -11.53 -3.09
CA ALA A 41 -1.76 -10.16 -2.82
C ALA A 41 -2.16 -9.66 -1.42
N TYR A 42 -3.27 -10.16 -0.84
CA TYR A 42 -3.66 -9.82 0.54
C TYR A 42 -3.26 -10.85 1.61
N GLY A 43 -2.39 -11.80 1.25
CA GLY A 43 -1.69 -12.66 2.23
C GLY A 43 -2.17 -14.12 2.31
N GLU A 44 -3.06 -14.57 1.41
CA GLU A 44 -3.41 -15.99 1.33
C GLU A 44 -2.29 -16.78 0.64
N ALA A 45 -1.93 -17.95 1.18
CA ALA A 45 -0.92 -18.81 0.57
C ALA A 45 -1.51 -19.50 -0.68
N VAL A 46 -1.17 -19.00 -1.86
CA VAL A 46 -1.57 -19.59 -3.14
C VAL A 46 -0.32 -20.15 -3.85
N PRO A 47 -0.13 -21.48 -3.89
CA PRO A 47 1.04 -22.07 -4.52
C PRO A 47 0.99 -21.87 -6.04
N PHE A 48 2.15 -21.61 -6.65
CA PHE A 48 2.26 -21.41 -8.10
C PHE A 48 1.72 -22.60 -8.90
N GLU A 49 1.84 -23.84 -8.38
CA GLU A 49 1.25 -25.03 -9.02
C GLU A 49 -0.26 -24.92 -9.22
N LYS A 50 -0.98 -24.28 -8.29
CA LYS A 50 -2.43 -24.08 -8.41
C LYS A 50 -2.74 -23.07 -9.53
N LEU A 51 -1.96 -21.99 -9.62
CA LEU A 51 -2.09 -20.99 -10.69
C LEU A 51 -1.73 -21.58 -12.05
N SER A 52 -0.67 -22.38 -12.12
CA SER A 52 -0.26 -23.11 -13.31
C SER A 52 -1.35 -24.08 -13.77
N LYS A 53 -1.97 -24.85 -12.87
CA LYS A 53 -3.10 -25.75 -13.21
C LYS A 53 -4.31 -25.00 -13.78
N LEU A 54 -4.61 -23.79 -13.27
CA LEU A 54 -5.70 -22.97 -13.81
C LEU A 54 -5.43 -22.48 -15.24
N LEU A 55 -4.16 -22.39 -15.63
CA LEU A 55 -3.69 -21.92 -16.93
C LEU A 55 -3.21 -23.06 -17.85
N GLY A 56 -3.11 -24.30 -17.36
CA GLY A 56 -2.44 -25.42 -18.04
C GLY A 56 -3.04 -25.83 -19.39
N ASP A 57 -4.34 -25.63 -19.59
CA ASP A 57 -5.00 -25.90 -20.88
C ASP A 57 -4.79 -24.80 -21.93
N ALA A 58 -4.21 -23.66 -21.54
CA ALA A 58 -4.04 -22.50 -22.43
C ALA A 58 -2.85 -22.64 -23.40
N LYS A 59 -2.19 -23.80 -23.45
CA LYS A 59 -0.98 -24.08 -24.26
C LYS A 59 0.16 -23.09 -24.00
N LEU A 60 0.23 -22.54 -22.79
CA LEU A 60 1.30 -21.63 -22.36
C LEU A 60 2.49 -22.43 -21.88
N ASP A 61 3.69 -21.96 -22.17
CA ASP A 61 4.89 -22.50 -21.53
C ASP A 61 5.01 -22.03 -20.06
N ALA A 62 6.01 -22.54 -19.34
CA ALA A 62 6.22 -22.18 -17.95
C ALA A 62 6.62 -20.71 -17.74
N ALA A 63 7.25 -20.07 -18.74
CA ALA A 63 7.67 -18.67 -18.67
C ALA A 63 6.48 -17.74 -18.95
N GLU A 64 5.68 -18.03 -19.97
CA GLU A 64 4.42 -17.35 -20.30
C GLU A 64 3.42 -17.45 -19.16
N THR A 65 3.30 -18.63 -18.53
CA THR A 65 2.43 -18.81 -17.37
C THR A 65 2.82 -17.87 -16.23
N LYS A 66 4.12 -17.73 -15.93
CA LYS A 66 4.61 -16.79 -14.92
C LYS A 66 4.39 -15.34 -15.32
N ALA A 67 4.59 -15.01 -16.59
CA ALA A 67 4.39 -13.67 -17.12
C ALA A 67 2.92 -13.23 -17.07
N VAL A 68 1.99 -14.13 -17.40
CA VAL A 68 0.53 -13.91 -17.27
C VAL A 68 0.13 -13.72 -15.81
N VAL A 69 0.64 -14.57 -14.90
CA VAL A 69 0.39 -14.42 -13.46
C VAL A 69 0.93 -13.09 -12.95
N ALA A 70 2.13 -12.69 -13.37
CA ALA A 70 2.74 -11.41 -13.01
C ALA A 70 1.93 -10.22 -13.56
N ALA A 71 1.41 -10.33 -14.79
CA ALA A 71 0.56 -9.31 -15.40
C ALA A 71 -0.74 -9.13 -14.61
N LEU A 72 -1.45 -10.22 -14.29
CA LEU A 72 -2.65 -10.17 -13.45
C LEU A 72 -2.36 -9.61 -12.06
N HIS A 73 -1.23 -10.02 -11.46
CA HIS A 73 -0.81 -9.51 -10.16
C HIS A 73 -0.56 -8.02 -10.19
N PHE A 74 0.15 -7.54 -11.21
CA PHE A 74 0.43 -6.13 -11.39
C PHE A 74 -0.86 -5.33 -11.58
N ILE A 75 -1.75 -5.74 -12.49
CA ILE A 75 -3.02 -5.05 -12.76
C ILE A 75 -3.83 -4.90 -11.47
N VAL A 76 -4.07 -6.02 -10.76
CA VAL A 76 -4.94 -6.05 -9.57
C VAL A 76 -4.32 -5.28 -8.40
N THR A 77 -3.01 -5.44 -8.17
CA THR A 77 -2.30 -4.78 -7.06
C THR A 77 -2.14 -3.28 -7.31
N SER A 78 -1.84 -2.89 -8.55
CA SER A 78 -1.66 -1.49 -8.95
C SER A 78 -3.00 -0.75 -8.92
N ALA A 79 -4.06 -1.34 -9.47
CA ALA A 79 -5.41 -0.77 -9.39
C ALA A 79 -5.87 -0.58 -7.93
N ALA A 80 -5.61 -1.56 -7.05
CA ALA A 80 -5.93 -1.45 -5.63
C ALA A 80 -5.11 -0.36 -4.93
N ARG A 81 -3.82 -0.22 -5.26
CA ARG A 81 -2.90 0.79 -4.70
C ARG A 81 -3.28 2.21 -5.09
N HIS A 82 -3.71 2.42 -6.32
CA HIS A 82 -4.11 3.72 -6.85
C HIS A 82 -5.60 4.02 -6.64
N ASP A 83 -6.30 3.18 -5.88
CA ASP A 83 -7.73 3.33 -5.55
C ASP A 83 -8.64 3.49 -6.77
N VAL A 84 -8.31 2.79 -7.85
CA VAL A 84 -9.03 2.90 -9.12
C VAL A 84 -10.39 2.20 -9.04
N ASP A 85 -11.42 2.84 -9.60
CA ASP A 85 -12.76 2.26 -9.70
C ASP A 85 -12.79 1.06 -10.66
N SER A 86 -13.61 0.05 -10.36
CA SER A 86 -13.70 -1.16 -11.20
C SER A 86 -14.18 -0.88 -12.63
N VAL A 87 -15.07 0.11 -12.82
CA VAL A 87 -15.56 0.50 -14.14
C VAL A 87 -14.43 1.14 -14.94
N VAL A 88 -13.72 2.08 -14.32
CA VAL A 88 -12.56 2.76 -14.92
C VAL A 88 -11.45 1.77 -15.26
N LEU A 89 -11.12 0.85 -14.35
CA LEU A 89 -10.15 -0.22 -14.62
C LEU A 89 -10.59 -1.05 -15.83
N GLY A 90 -11.89 -1.32 -15.96
CA GLY A 90 -12.41 -2.05 -17.10
C GLY A 90 -12.27 -1.32 -18.42
N GLU A 91 -12.57 -0.03 -18.45
CA GLU A 91 -12.39 0.82 -19.63
C GLU A 91 -10.91 0.90 -20.05
N GLU A 92 -10.01 1.08 -19.07
CA GLU A 92 -8.56 1.15 -19.30
C GLU A 92 -8.01 -0.17 -19.87
N LEU A 93 -8.41 -1.32 -19.33
CA LEU A 93 -7.99 -2.63 -19.85
C LEU A 93 -8.54 -2.90 -21.26
N GLN A 94 -9.75 -2.44 -21.58
CA GLN A 94 -10.30 -2.53 -22.93
C GLN A 94 -9.54 -1.65 -23.92
N GLN A 95 -9.12 -0.45 -23.51
CA GLN A 95 -8.26 0.43 -24.33
C GLN A 95 -6.91 -0.20 -24.64
N LEU A 96 -6.39 -1.06 -23.75
CA LEU A 96 -5.16 -1.84 -23.99
C LEU A 96 -5.36 -3.05 -24.91
N GLY A 97 -6.59 -3.35 -25.33
CA GLY A 97 -6.92 -4.44 -26.25
C GLY A 97 -7.39 -5.73 -25.56
N LEU A 98 -7.72 -5.69 -24.26
CA LEU A 98 -8.31 -6.82 -23.58
C LEU A 98 -9.81 -6.94 -23.96
N PRO A 99 -10.31 -8.11 -24.39
CA PRO A 99 -11.71 -8.26 -24.75
C PRO A 99 -12.64 -7.98 -23.56
N ARG A 100 -13.84 -7.46 -23.85
CA ARG A 100 -14.82 -7.07 -22.82
C ARG A 100 -15.13 -8.20 -21.84
N GLU A 101 -15.29 -9.42 -22.31
CA GLU A 101 -15.57 -10.59 -21.45
C GLU A 101 -14.46 -10.84 -20.42
N HIS A 102 -13.19 -10.70 -20.82
CA HIS A 102 -12.03 -10.89 -19.94
C HIS A 102 -11.91 -9.76 -18.92
N THR A 103 -12.22 -8.54 -19.37
CA THR A 103 -12.25 -7.36 -18.53
C THR A 103 -13.34 -7.46 -17.46
N ASP A 104 -14.56 -7.84 -17.84
CA ASP A 104 -15.69 -8.04 -16.92
C ASP A 104 -15.37 -9.16 -15.91
N ALA A 105 -14.73 -10.24 -16.38
CA ALA A 105 -14.23 -11.32 -15.53
C ALA A 105 -13.17 -10.86 -14.52
N LEU A 106 -12.19 -10.05 -14.94
CA LEU A 106 -11.11 -9.54 -14.09
C LEU A 106 -11.64 -8.53 -13.06
N THR A 107 -12.46 -7.58 -13.50
CA THR A 107 -13.03 -6.53 -12.65
C THR A 107 -13.96 -7.11 -11.58
N ALA A 108 -14.74 -8.16 -11.90
CA ALA A 108 -15.53 -8.88 -10.90
C ALA A 108 -14.66 -9.44 -9.76
N SER A 109 -13.53 -10.09 -10.10
CA SER A 109 -12.57 -10.59 -9.08
C SER A 109 -11.89 -9.46 -8.30
N PHE A 110 -11.70 -8.30 -8.93
CA PHE A 110 -11.10 -7.13 -8.30
C PHE A 110 -12.04 -6.48 -7.27
N VAL A 111 -13.34 -6.37 -7.55
CA VAL A 111 -14.33 -5.77 -6.63
C VAL A 111 -14.31 -6.45 -5.26
N ASP A 112 -14.32 -7.78 -5.25
CA ASP A 112 -14.31 -8.58 -4.02
C ASP A 112 -13.00 -8.42 -3.23
N ALA A 113 -11.87 -8.26 -3.93
CA ALA A 113 -10.54 -8.25 -3.33
C ALA A 113 -9.99 -6.85 -3.02
N ARG A 114 -10.56 -5.77 -3.60
CA ARG A 114 -10.07 -4.38 -3.47
C ARG A 114 -9.93 -3.97 -2.00
N GLN A 115 -11.01 -4.12 -1.22
CA GLN A 115 -11.02 -3.71 0.20
C GLN A 115 -10.03 -4.52 1.05
N PRO A 116 -10.02 -5.88 1.00
CA PRO A 116 -8.99 -6.68 1.67
C PRO A 116 -7.55 -6.31 1.29
N MET A 117 -7.25 -6.13 0.00
CA MET A 117 -5.90 -5.74 -0.45
C MET A 117 -5.49 -4.38 0.08
N GLN A 118 -6.36 -3.38 0.01
CA GLN A 118 -6.04 -2.06 0.53
C GLN A 118 -5.81 -2.08 2.04
N ARG A 119 -6.59 -2.86 2.80
CA ARG A 119 -6.33 -3.06 4.24
C ARG A 119 -4.94 -3.66 4.45
N ARG A 120 -4.60 -4.73 3.73
CA ARG A 120 -3.30 -5.38 3.84
C ARG A 120 -2.15 -4.44 3.45
N PHE A 121 -2.28 -3.69 2.37
CA PHE A 121 -1.28 -2.73 1.95
C PHE A 121 -1.12 -1.60 2.96
N ARG A 122 -2.19 -1.16 3.63
CA ARG A 122 -2.11 -0.20 4.74
C ARG A 122 -1.39 -0.78 5.95
N GLU A 123 -1.61 -2.04 6.30
CA GLU A 123 -0.89 -2.75 7.38
C GLU A 123 0.60 -2.94 7.08
N GLN A 124 0.94 -3.18 5.81
CA GLN A 124 2.32 -3.35 5.34
C GLN A 124 3.01 -2.03 4.99
N SER A 125 2.27 -0.92 4.95
CA SER A 125 2.83 0.40 4.70
C SER A 125 3.62 0.84 5.91
N LEU A 126 4.87 1.22 5.71
CA LEU A 126 5.67 1.86 6.75
C LEU A 126 5.01 3.19 7.13
N ARG A 127 4.44 3.24 8.34
CA ARG A 127 3.95 4.47 8.95
C ARG A 127 4.98 4.95 9.98
N LEU A 128 5.12 6.27 10.06
CA LEU A 128 5.89 6.88 11.14
C LEU A 128 5.25 6.50 12.50
N PRO A 129 6.04 6.24 13.54
CA PRO A 129 5.52 6.05 14.88
C PRO A 129 4.64 7.24 15.29
N GLN A 130 3.47 6.96 15.86
CA GLN A 130 2.55 7.98 16.35
C GLN A 130 2.74 8.19 17.85
N LEU A 131 2.53 9.43 18.32
CA LEU A 131 2.53 9.73 19.75
C LEU A 131 1.26 9.14 20.39
N ASP A 132 1.44 8.22 21.32
CA ASP A 132 0.38 7.52 22.05
C ASP A 132 0.02 8.23 23.35
N SER A 133 1.03 8.63 24.13
CA SER A 133 0.84 9.44 25.33
C SER A 133 2.03 10.36 25.60
N LEU A 134 1.78 11.43 26.35
CA LEU A 134 2.78 12.40 26.80
C LEU A 134 2.57 12.65 28.29
N HIS A 135 3.62 12.45 29.07
CA HIS A 135 3.70 12.81 30.48
C HIS A 135 4.88 13.75 30.67
N TRP A 136 4.79 14.64 31.67
CA TRP A 136 5.88 15.53 32.01
C TRP A 136 6.02 15.62 33.53
N ARG A 137 7.25 15.83 33.99
CA ARG A 137 7.55 16.16 35.38
C ARG A 137 8.58 17.27 35.46
N LEU A 138 8.42 18.15 36.44
CA LEU A 138 9.44 19.12 36.79
C LEU A 138 10.54 18.42 37.60
N CYS A 139 11.79 18.66 37.24
CA CYS A 139 12.97 18.16 37.92
C CYS A 139 13.77 19.36 38.43
N GLU A 140 14.10 19.34 39.71
CA GLU A 140 15.03 20.30 40.31
C GLU A 140 16.42 19.67 40.32
N ASP A 141 17.37 20.27 39.61
CA ASP A 141 18.77 19.85 39.74
C ASP A 141 19.38 20.43 41.01
N THR A 142 19.84 19.56 41.91
CA THR A 142 20.48 19.95 43.18
C THR A 142 21.91 20.49 43.00
N GLY A 143 22.38 20.67 41.76
CA GLY A 143 23.72 21.18 41.44
C GLY A 143 23.68 22.61 40.95
N GLY A 144 23.81 23.57 41.87
CA GLY A 144 24.17 24.98 41.60
C GLY A 144 23.17 25.81 40.79
N ASP A 145 22.52 26.76 41.46
CA ASP A 145 21.69 27.85 40.89
C ASP A 145 20.31 27.46 40.33
N GLY A 146 19.55 26.63 41.06
CA GLY A 146 18.10 26.51 40.88
C GLY A 146 17.64 26.11 39.46
N ALA A 147 18.48 25.39 38.71
CA ALA A 147 18.19 25.04 37.33
C ALA A 147 16.99 24.09 37.26
N HIS A 148 15.83 24.62 36.89
CA HIS A 148 14.63 23.85 36.61
C HIS A 148 14.79 23.13 35.27
N ALA A 149 14.67 21.81 35.27
CA ALA A 149 14.57 21.00 34.06
C ALA A 149 13.20 20.33 34.01
N ILE A 150 12.73 20.00 32.80
CA ILE A 150 11.50 19.23 32.61
C ILE A 150 11.88 17.90 31.99
N GLU A 151 11.41 16.80 32.58
CA GLU A 151 11.47 15.50 31.95
C GLU A 151 10.15 15.21 31.25
N LEU A 152 10.23 14.99 29.94
CA LEU A 152 9.15 14.56 29.08
C LEU A 152 9.26 13.05 28.85
N GLN A 153 8.16 12.34 29.10
CA GLN A 153 8.03 10.92 28.81
C GLN A 153 6.96 10.74 27.73
N LEU A 154 7.41 10.32 26.56
CA LEU A 154 6.57 10.10 25.39
C LEU A 154 6.42 8.59 25.17
N ALA A 155 5.20 8.12 24.92
CA ALA A 155 4.98 6.77 24.43
C ALA A 155 4.75 6.83 22.92
N LEU A 156 5.56 6.13 22.13
CA LEU A 156 5.46 6.11 20.67
C LEU A 156 4.92 4.75 20.21
N ARG A 157 3.77 4.73 19.53
CA ARG A 157 3.17 3.53 18.95
C ARG A 157 3.66 3.34 17.52
N SER A 158 4.37 2.24 17.29
CA SER A 158 4.69 1.74 15.95
C SER A 158 3.69 0.65 15.56
N GLN A 159 3.29 0.59 14.28
CA GLN A 159 2.29 -0.39 13.80
C GLN A 159 2.75 -1.86 13.92
N HIS A 160 4.06 -2.10 14.00
CA HIS A 160 4.63 -3.43 14.13
C HIS A 160 5.02 -3.80 15.58
N ALA A 161 4.87 -2.86 16.52
CA ALA A 161 5.19 -3.09 17.93
C ALA A 161 3.91 -3.31 18.73
N SER A 162 3.84 -4.42 19.48
CA SER A 162 2.71 -4.73 20.37
C SER A 162 2.62 -3.75 21.56
N GLN A 163 3.73 -3.16 21.95
CA GLN A 163 3.83 -2.21 23.06
C GLN A 163 4.35 -0.84 22.59
N PRO A 164 3.84 0.27 23.14
CA PRO A 164 4.39 1.59 22.90
C PRO A 164 5.84 1.67 23.36
N ARG A 165 6.71 2.26 22.55
CA ARG A 165 8.11 2.50 22.90
C ARG A 165 8.21 3.77 23.76
N PRO A 166 8.71 3.72 25.00
CA PRO A 166 8.94 4.92 25.80
C PRO A 166 10.15 5.69 25.26
N LEU A 167 10.03 7.02 25.25
CA LEU A 167 11.07 7.97 24.94
C LEU A 167 11.09 9.04 26.04
N SER A 168 12.15 9.04 26.85
CA SER A 168 12.35 10.03 27.90
C SER A 168 13.34 11.10 27.43
N LEU A 169 12.96 12.36 27.55
CA LEU A 169 13.76 13.52 27.19
C LEU A 169 13.85 14.45 28.39
N ARG A 170 15.04 14.96 28.69
CA ARG A 170 15.23 15.99 29.70
C ARG A 170 15.54 17.31 29.00
N LEU A 171 14.73 18.32 29.25
CA LEU A 171 14.81 19.63 28.61
C LEU A 171 15.06 20.72 29.63
N THR A 172 15.97 21.63 29.31
CA THR A 172 16.10 22.91 30.01
C THR A 172 15.00 23.89 29.57
N PRO A 173 14.78 25.01 30.26
CA PRO A 173 13.77 26.00 29.88
C PRO A 173 14.02 26.59 28.49
N GLN A 174 15.29 26.77 28.13
CA GLN A 174 15.70 27.22 26.80
C GLN A 174 15.35 26.18 25.72
N MET A 175 15.66 24.90 25.96
CA MET A 175 15.32 23.81 25.02
C MET A 175 13.81 23.65 24.84
N LEU A 176 13.02 23.81 25.91
CA LEU A 176 11.56 23.75 25.83
C LEU A 176 11.00 24.92 25.00
N THR A 177 11.54 26.12 25.17
CA THR A 177 11.13 27.30 24.41
C THR A 177 11.43 27.11 22.91
N LEU A 178 12.60 26.57 22.59
CA LEU A 178 12.97 26.23 21.21
C LEU A 178 12.05 25.14 20.63
N LEU A 179 11.81 24.04 21.37
CA LEU A 179 10.92 22.96 20.93
C LEU A 179 9.51 23.49 20.64
N ARG A 180 8.98 24.38 21.49
CA ARG A 180 7.68 25.01 21.26
C ARG A 180 7.65 25.81 19.96
N ALA A 181 8.68 26.61 19.69
CA ALA A 181 8.76 27.42 18.49
C ALA A 181 8.80 26.55 17.21
N GLU A 182 9.62 25.49 17.21
CA GLU A 182 9.71 24.55 16.09
C GLU A 182 8.40 23.80 15.85
N LEU A 183 7.72 23.34 16.91
CA LEU A 183 6.42 22.66 16.79
C LEU A 183 5.33 23.61 16.29
N GLN A 184 5.35 24.88 16.68
CA GLN A 184 4.43 25.89 16.16
C GLN A 184 4.66 26.14 14.67
N GLY A 185 5.92 26.31 14.25
CA GLY A 185 6.27 26.46 12.83
C GLY A 185 5.90 25.24 12.00
N ALA A 186 6.09 24.02 12.53
CA ALA A 186 5.65 22.80 11.88
C ALA A 186 4.13 22.75 11.69
N ARG A 187 3.35 23.15 12.71
CA ARG A 187 1.89 23.21 12.63
C ARG A 187 1.40 24.16 11.55
N GLU A 188 2.00 25.33 11.43
CA GLU A 188 1.66 26.32 10.40
C GLU A 188 1.95 25.79 8.99
N ARG A 189 3.11 25.16 8.78
CA ARG A 189 3.45 24.52 7.50
C ARG A 189 2.49 23.39 7.14
N MET A 190 2.10 22.57 8.12
CA MET A 190 1.14 21.49 7.90
C MET A 190 -0.24 22.03 7.52
N ALA A 191 -0.69 23.14 8.10
CA ALA A 191 -1.97 23.78 7.77
C ALA A 191 -1.98 24.42 6.38
N ALA A 192 -0.81 24.75 5.83
CA ALA A 192 -0.66 25.34 4.50
C ALA A 192 -0.60 24.31 3.36
N LEU A 193 -0.57 23.00 3.67
CA LEU A 193 -0.58 21.95 2.66
C LEU A 193 -1.99 21.77 2.08
N PRO A 194 -2.16 21.64 0.75
CA PRO A 194 -3.46 21.38 0.15
C PRO A 194 -4.00 20.03 0.62
N SER A 195 -5.27 20.02 1.04
CA SER A 195 -6.04 18.85 1.46
C SER A 195 -6.38 17.93 0.30
#